data_AF-A0A965N7E4-F1
#
_entry.id   AF-A0A965N7E4-F1
#
_cell.length_a   1.000
_cell.length_b   1.000
_cell.length_c   1.000
_cell.angle_alpha   90.00
_cell.angle_beta   90.00
_cell.angle_gamma   90.00
#
_symmetry.space_group_name_H-M   'P 1'
#
loop_
_entity.id
_entity.type
_entity.pdbx_description
1 polymer ?
#
loop_
_entity_poly.entity_id
_entity_poly.type
_entity_poly.pdbx_seq_one_letter_code
_entity_poly.pdbx_strand_id
1 'polypeptide(L)'
;MPQISQILATYASQFFWLLIVFGLIYFVIGRGILPRVDATVDARDAKIAGDLAAAEQARAEASDLEGAWQAELTQTRAAAQAEAQKAKAKAQKDAVSRIAKADAEIAAKTADAEAVIAKARAKALSGIDGVAADAAQDIVAKVSGIKVTPAQAAQAVKTVLANG
;
A
#
# COMPACT_ATOMS: atom_id res chain seq x y z
N MET A 1 -38.38 -83.12 72.00
CA MET A 1 -38.74 -83.34 70.59
C MET A 1 -37.51 -83.08 69.72
N PRO A 2 -36.81 -84.13 69.26
CA PRO A 2 -35.50 -84.03 68.61
C PRO A 2 -35.48 -83.35 67.22
N GLN A 3 -36.65 -83.01 66.66
CA GLN A 3 -36.75 -82.40 65.33
C GLN A 3 -36.37 -80.90 65.29
N ILE A 4 -36.60 -80.13 66.36
CA ILE A 4 -36.26 -78.68 66.39
C ILE A 4 -34.74 -78.46 66.43
N SER A 5 -34.01 -79.32 67.16
CA SER A 5 -32.55 -79.25 67.26
C SER A 5 -31.84 -79.60 65.94
N GLN A 6 -32.42 -80.50 65.13
CA GLN A 6 -31.87 -80.88 63.83
C GLN A 6 -32.00 -79.75 62.79
N ILE A 7 -33.11 -79.00 62.83
CA ILE A 7 -33.36 -77.87 61.93
C ILE A 7 -32.29 -76.77 62.09
N LEU A 8 -31.95 -76.40 63.33
CA LEU A 8 -30.92 -75.40 63.63
C LEU A 8 -29.54 -75.82 63.12
N ALA A 9 -29.17 -77.10 63.23
CA ALA A 9 -27.89 -77.61 62.74
C ALA A 9 -27.80 -77.58 61.19
N THR A 10 -28.89 -77.93 60.50
CA THR A 10 -28.95 -77.86 59.03
C THR A 10 -28.86 -76.42 58.53
N TYR A 11 -29.62 -75.50 59.13
CA TYR A 11 -29.53 -74.07 58.78
C TYR A 11 -28.17 -73.48 59.10
N ALA A 12 -27.55 -73.83 60.25
CA ALA A 12 -26.22 -73.38 60.60
C ALA A 12 -25.15 -73.78 59.57
N SER A 13 -25.21 -75.03 59.08
CA SER A 13 -24.32 -75.51 58.01
C SER A 13 -24.54 -74.74 56.69
N GLN A 14 -25.80 -74.48 56.33
CA GLN A 14 -26.13 -73.73 55.13
C GLN A 14 -25.67 -72.27 55.20
N PHE A 15 -25.84 -71.61 56.35
CA PHE A 15 -25.31 -70.27 56.57
C PHE A 15 -23.78 -70.26 56.58
N PHE A 16 -23.13 -71.26 57.15
CA PHE A 16 -21.67 -71.39 57.15
C PHE A 16 -21.11 -71.45 55.72
N TRP A 17 -21.63 -72.34 54.88
CA TRP A 17 -21.20 -72.45 53.48
C TRP A 17 -21.58 -71.22 52.65
N LEU A 18 -22.76 -70.63 52.90
CA LEU A 18 -23.16 -69.37 52.25
C LEU A 18 -22.16 -68.26 52.54
N LEU A 19 -21.77 -68.07 53.81
CA LEU A 19 -20.79 -67.03 54.18
C LEU A 19 -19.42 -67.28 53.56
N ILE A 20 -18.97 -68.53 53.47
CA ILE A 20 -17.70 -68.89 52.81
C ILE A 20 -17.76 -68.54 51.32
N VAL A 21 -18.77 -69.00 50.60
CA VAL A 21 -18.88 -68.76 49.15
C VAL A 21 -19.10 -67.27 48.87
N PHE A 22 -19.94 -66.60 49.66
CA PHE A 22 -20.16 -65.16 49.54
C PHE A 22 -18.87 -64.37 49.81
N GLY A 23 -18.13 -64.72 50.87
CA GLY A 23 -16.85 -64.09 51.19
C GLY A 23 -15.81 -64.27 50.09
N LEU A 24 -15.73 -65.48 49.50
CA LEU A 24 -14.86 -65.75 48.37
C LEU A 24 -15.22 -64.86 47.16
N ILE A 25 -16.50 -64.81 46.77
CA ILE A 25 -16.97 -64.00 45.65
C ILE A 25 -16.72 -62.51 45.92
N TYR A 26 -17.04 -62.02 47.12
CA TYR A 26 -16.82 -60.64 47.52
C TYR A 26 -15.35 -60.25 47.38
N PHE A 27 -14.43 -61.10 47.83
CA PHE A 27 -12.99 -60.83 47.73
C PHE A 27 -12.52 -60.88 46.27
N VAL A 28 -13.01 -61.82 45.45
CA VAL A 28 -12.67 -61.89 44.01
C VAL A 28 -13.15 -60.64 43.28
N ILE A 29 -14.36 -60.16 43.55
CA ILE A 29 -14.89 -58.94 42.92
C ILE A 29 -14.15 -57.71 43.43
N GLY A 30 -14.04 -57.54 44.76
CA GLY A 30 -13.43 -56.35 45.37
C GLY A 30 -11.94 -56.22 45.11
N ARG A 31 -11.19 -57.34 45.14
CA ARG A 31 -9.74 -57.34 44.93
C ARG A 31 -9.34 -57.55 43.47
N GLY A 32 -10.20 -58.15 42.66
CA GLY A 32 -9.89 -58.53 41.28
C GLY A 32 -10.57 -57.67 40.21
N ILE A 33 -11.90 -57.59 40.24
CA ILE A 33 -12.69 -56.94 39.17
C ILE A 33 -12.77 -55.42 39.37
N LEU A 34 -13.11 -54.98 40.58
CA LEU A 34 -13.25 -53.55 40.92
C LEU A 34 -12.03 -52.71 40.53
N PRO A 35 -10.77 -53.07 40.87
CA PRO A 35 -9.61 -52.25 40.49
C PRO A 35 -9.40 -52.16 38.97
N ARG A 36 -9.89 -53.14 38.18
CA ARG A 36 -9.81 -53.07 36.71
C ARG A 36 -10.82 -52.09 36.13
N VAL A 37 -12.00 -52.00 36.73
CA VAL A 37 -13.04 -51.05 36.34
C VAL A 37 -12.57 -49.64 36.68
N ASP A 38 -12.08 -49.42 37.90
CA ASP A 38 -11.57 -48.12 38.36
C ASP A 38 -10.42 -47.65 37.45
N ALA A 39 -9.44 -48.51 37.17
CA ALA A 39 -8.34 -48.17 36.26
C ALA A 39 -8.81 -47.78 34.85
N THR A 40 -9.91 -48.35 34.36
CA THR A 40 -10.47 -48.01 33.05
C THR A 40 -11.18 -46.65 33.08
N VAL A 41 -11.88 -46.36 34.18
CA VAL A 41 -12.54 -45.06 34.40
C VAL A 41 -11.48 -43.97 34.51
N ASP A 42 -10.47 -44.16 35.38
CA ASP A 42 -9.36 -43.22 35.57
C ASP A 42 -8.61 -42.95 34.26
N ALA A 43 -8.34 -44.00 33.46
CA ALA A 43 -7.68 -43.84 32.17
C ALA A 43 -8.51 -43.00 31.19
N ARG A 44 -9.85 -43.14 31.21
CA ARG A 44 -10.74 -42.32 30.38
C ARG A 44 -10.78 -40.89 30.86
N ASP A 45 -10.90 -40.68 32.16
CA ASP A 45 -10.95 -39.33 32.75
C ASP A 45 -9.63 -38.59 32.51
N ALA A 46 -8.49 -39.27 32.68
CA ALA A 46 -7.17 -38.73 32.36
C ALA A 46 -7.06 -38.38 30.87
N LYS A 47 -7.56 -39.24 29.98
CA LYS A 47 -7.56 -38.96 28.54
C LYS A 47 -8.44 -37.76 28.20
N ILE A 48 -9.65 -37.68 28.74
CA ILE A 48 -10.58 -36.56 28.50
C ILE A 48 -9.98 -35.26 29.02
N ALA A 49 -9.41 -35.27 30.23
CA ALA A 49 -8.74 -34.11 30.79
C ALA A 49 -7.55 -33.66 29.94
N GLY A 50 -6.74 -34.60 29.46
CA GLY A 50 -5.63 -34.33 28.55
C GLY A 50 -6.08 -33.75 27.21
N ASP A 51 -7.10 -34.35 26.60
CA ASP A 51 -7.66 -33.88 25.33
C ASP A 51 -8.27 -32.48 25.48
N LEU A 52 -8.95 -32.19 26.60
CA LEU A 52 -9.53 -30.87 26.89
C LEU A 52 -8.43 -29.82 27.10
N ALA A 53 -7.40 -30.13 27.89
CA ALA A 53 -6.28 -29.23 28.11
C ALA A 53 -5.53 -28.91 26.80
N ALA A 54 -5.30 -29.91 25.95
CA ALA A 54 -4.69 -29.73 24.64
C ALA A 54 -5.57 -28.85 23.73
N ALA A 55 -6.90 -29.04 23.75
CA ALA A 55 -7.83 -28.23 22.98
C ALA A 55 -7.88 -26.76 23.46
N GLU A 56 -7.85 -26.54 24.78
CA GLU A 56 -7.78 -25.19 25.36
C GLU A 56 -6.47 -24.49 25.00
N GLN A 57 -5.34 -25.20 25.09
CA GLN A 57 -4.05 -24.66 24.69
C GLN A 57 -4.02 -24.30 23.20
N ALA A 58 -4.48 -25.21 22.33
CA ALA A 58 -4.55 -24.94 20.89
C ALA A 58 -5.46 -23.75 20.56
N ARG A 59 -6.56 -23.59 21.31
CA ARG A 59 -7.45 -22.43 21.17
C ARG A 59 -6.79 -21.13 21.62
N ALA A 60 -6.05 -21.15 22.72
CA ALA A 60 -5.32 -19.98 23.20
C ALA A 60 -4.23 -19.56 22.19
N GLU A 61 -3.43 -20.52 21.71
CA GLU A 61 -2.41 -20.27 20.69
C GLU A 61 -3.00 -19.71 19.38
N ALA A 62 -4.15 -20.25 18.95
CA ALA A 62 -4.84 -19.74 17.76
C ALA A 62 -5.35 -18.29 17.97
N SER A 63 -5.93 -17.98 19.14
CA SER A 63 -6.40 -16.63 19.47
C SER A 63 -5.25 -15.62 19.53
N ASP A 64 -4.11 -16.01 20.10
CA ASP A 64 -2.93 -15.15 20.18
C ASP A 64 -2.34 -14.90 18.79
N LEU A 65 -2.26 -15.94 17.96
CA LEU A 65 -1.81 -15.83 16.58
C LEU A 65 -2.74 -14.94 15.73
N GLU A 66 -4.06 -15.10 15.88
CA GLU A 66 -5.04 -14.26 15.21
C GLU A 66 -4.89 -12.79 15.64
N GLY A 67 -4.72 -12.53 16.94
CA GLY A 67 -4.47 -11.19 17.47
C GLY A 67 -3.19 -10.56 16.91
N ALA A 68 -2.09 -11.31 16.91
CA ALA A 68 -0.81 -10.86 16.36
C ALA A 68 -0.90 -10.56 14.86
N TRP A 69 -1.54 -11.44 14.09
CA TRP A 69 -1.74 -11.25 12.65
C TRP A 69 -2.61 -10.02 12.37
N GLN A 70 -3.72 -9.85 13.08
CA GLN A 70 -4.59 -8.68 12.92
C GLN A 70 -3.85 -7.37 13.21
N ALA A 71 -2.99 -7.36 14.23
CA ALA A 71 -2.15 -6.21 14.58
C ALA A 71 -1.12 -5.91 13.48
N GLU A 72 -0.40 -6.93 12.99
CA GLU A 72 0.57 -6.79 11.89
C GLU A 72 -0.08 -6.30 10.60
N LEU A 73 -1.25 -6.84 10.25
CA LEU A 73 -2.03 -6.42 9.09
C LEU A 73 -2.43 -4.94 9.19
N THR A 74 -2.86 -4.51 10.37
CA THR A 74 -3.25 -3.11 10.63
C THR A 74 -2.04 -2.19 10.53
N GLN A 75 -0.92 -2.56 11.14
CA GLN A 75 0.33 -1.82 11.10
C GLN A 75 0.85 -1.70 9.66
N THR A 76 0.85 -2.79 8.90
CA THR A 76 1.31 -2.84 7.51
C THR A 76 0.44 -1.94 6.62
N ARG A 77 -0.89 -1.98 6.79
CA ARG A 77 -1.80 -1.09 6.06
C ARG A 77 -1.55 0.38 6.39
N ALA A 78 -1.37 0.71 7.67
CA ALA A 78 -1.06 2.07 8.09
C ALA A 78 0.29 2.55 7.52
N ALA A 79 1.32 1.69 7.54
CA ALA A 79 2.63 1.99 6.96
C ALA A 79 2.54 2.20 5.44
N ALA A 80 1.82 1.33 4.71
CA ALA A 80 1.63 1.45 3.28
C ALA A 80 0.88 2.74 2.90
N GLN A 81 -0.17 3.10 3.65
CA GLN A 81 -0.90 4.36 3.45
C GLN A 81 0.02 5.56 3.73
N ALA A 82 0.80 5.53 4.81
CA ALA A 82 1.74 6.59 5.13
C ALA A 82 2.80 6.78 4.03
N GLU A 83 3.35 5.68 3.50
CA GLU A 83 4.33 5.71 2.42
C GLU A 83 3.71 6.23 1.11
N ALA A 84 2.50 5.79 0.76
CA ALA A 84 1.78 6.31 -0.39
C ALA A 84 1.52 7.83 -0.29
N GLN A 85 1.17 8.33 0.89
CA GLN A 85 0.99 9.77 1.10
C GLN A 85 2.32 10.54 1.02
N LYS A 86 3.40 10.00 1.57
CA LYS A 86 4.75 10.59 1.43
C LYS A 86 5.18 10.65 -0.04
N ALA A 87 5.00 9.56 -0.79
CA ALA A 87 5.32 9.50 -2.21
C ALA A 87 4.49 10.52 -3.01
N LYS A 88 3.19 10.64 -2.74
CA LYS A 88 2.31 11.63 -3.37
C LYS A 88 2.75 13.06 -3.05
N ALA A 89 3.06 13.36 -1.80
CA ALA A 89 3.53 14.68 -1.37
C ALA A 89 4.87 15.04 -2.03
N LYS A 90 5.80 14.07 -2.14
CA LYS A 90 7.07 14.26 -2.83
C LYS A 90 6.86 14.51 -4.32
N ALA A 91 6.04 13.70 -4.99
CA ALA A 91 5.72 13.88 -6.40
C ALA A 91 5.08 15.24 -6.68
N GLN A 92 4.18 15.73 -5.80
CA GLN A 92 3.60 17.06 -5.93
C GLN A 92 4.65 18.17 -5.81
N LYS A 93 5.57 18.08 -4.83
CA LYS A 93 6.66 19.06 -4.69
C LYS A 93 7.58 19.06 -5.92
N ASP A 94 7.95 17.88 -6.40
CA ASP A 94 8.80 17.72 -7.58
C ASP A 94 8.11 18.27 -8.84
N ALA A 95 6.80 18.04 -8.98
CA ALA A 95 6.01 18.58 -10.08
C ALA A 95 5.99 20.12 -10.04
N VAL A 96 5.72 20.73 -8.89
CA VAL A 96 5.74 22.19 -8.72
C VAL A 96 7.12 22.76 -9.06
N SER A 97 8.20 22.13 -8.59
CA SER A 97 9.56 22.57 -8.90
C SER A 97 9.89 22.46 -10.40
N ARG A 98 9.45 21.39 -11.07
CA ARG A 98 9.66 21.22 -12.51
C ARG A 98 8.86 22.23 -13.33
N ILE A 99 7.62 22.50 -12.95
CA ILE A 99 6.79 23.53 -13.59
C ILE A 99 7.45 24.89 -13.44
N ALA A 100 7.86 25.29 -12.24
CA ALA A 100 8.53 26.57 -12.01
C ALA A 100 9.82 26.73 -12.82
N LYS A 101 10.62 25.66 -12.97
CA LYS A 101 11.81 25.66 -13.84
C LYS A 101 11.43 25.80 -15.31
N ALA A 102 10.44 25.04 -15.78
CA ALA A 102 9.97 25.11 -17.16
C ALA A 102 9.43 26.51 -17.50
N ASP A 103 8.65 27.11 -16.60
CA ASP A 103 8.12 28.46 -16.77
C ASP A 103 9.25 29.50 -16.86
N ALA A 104 10.29 29.38 -16.02
CA ALA A 104 11.46 30.26 -16.07
C ALA A 104 12.24 30.10 -17.39
N GLU A 105 12.43 28.87 -17.87
CA GLU A 105 13.08 28.60 -19.16
C GLU A 105 12.27 29.12 -20.36
N ILE A 106 10.94 28.97 -20.31
CA ILE A 106 10.03 29.49 -21.34
C ILE A 106 10.09 31.03 -21.34
N ALA A 107 10.03 31.66 -20.17
CA ALA A 107 10.11 33.12 -20.06
C ALA A 107 11.43 33.66 -20.63
N ALA A 108 12.57 33.01 -20.34
CA ALA A 108 13.86 33.38 -20.90
C ALA A 108 13.89 33.25 -22.42
N LYS A 109 13.41 32.13 -22.98
CA LYS A 109 13.34 31.93 -24.43
C LYS A 109 12.44 32.94 -25.13
N THR A 110 11.32 33.30 -24.52
CA THR A 110 10.41 34.32 -25.04
C THR A 110 11.09 35.68 -25.06
N ALA A 111 11.76 36.08 -23.98
CA ALA A 111 12.51 37.34 -23.93
C ALA A 111 13.63 37.41 -24.98
N ASP A 112 14.37 36.32 -25.18
CA ASP A 112 15.40 36.22 -26.23
C ASP A 112 14.79 36.35 -27.63
N ALA A 113 13.68 35.65 -27.90
CA ALA A 113 12.98 35.74 -29.18
C ALA A 113 12.43 37.15 -29.45
N GLU A 114 11.86 37.80 -28.44
CA GLU A 114 11.40 39.19 -28.52
C GLU A 114 12.54 40.15 -28.83
N ALA A 115 13.71 39.97 -28.19
CA ALA A 115 14.90 40.77 -28.47
C ALA A 115 15.40 40.57 -29.93
N VAL A 116 15.38 39.35 -30.45
CA VAL A 116 15.71 39.05 -31.84
C VAL A 116 14.73 39.72 -32.80
N ILE A 117 13.42 39.63 -32.53
CA ILE A 117 12.38 40.29 -33.34
C ILE A 117 12.55 41.81 -33.31
N ALA A 118 12.81 42.40 -32.14
CA ALA A 118 13.05 43.84 -32.01
C ALA A 118 14.27 44.29 -32.83
N LYS A 119 15.37 43.52 -32.79
CA LYS A 119 16.57 43.78 -33.58
C LYS A 119 16.33 43.64 -35.08
N ALA A 120 15.59 42.62 -35.50
CA ALA A 120 15.22 42.42 -36.90
C ALA A 120 14.33 43.56 -37.40
N ARG A 121 13.37 44.01 -36.59
CA ARG A 121 12.51 45.17 -36.89
C ARG A 121 13.32 46.45 -37.02
N ALA A 122 14.25 46.72 -36.10
CA ALA A 122 15.14 47.88 -36.18
C ALA A 122 16.01 47.86 -37.45
N LYS A 123 16.56 46.69 -37.81
CA LYS A 123 17.35 46.52 -39.04
C LYS A 123 16.50 46.69 -40.31
N ALA A 124 15.28 46.18 -40.32
CA ALA A 124 14.36 46.37 -41.44
C ALA A 124 14.02 47.86 -41.61
N LEU A 125 13.70 48.56 -40.51
CA LEU A 125 13.43 50.00 -40.52
C LEU A 125 14.64 50.81 -41.02
N SER A 126 15.87 50.47 -40.62
CA SER A 126 17.06 51.17 -41.14
C SER A 126 17.34 50.88 -42.62
N GLY A 127 16.87 49.74 -43.14
CA GLY A 127 17.03 49.37 -44.55
C GLY A 127 16.00 50.01 -45.49
N ILE A 128 14.87 50.50 -44.96
CA ILE A 128 13.79 51.10 -45.75
C ILE A 128 14.28 52.34 -46.50
N ASP A 129 15.11 53.19 -45.88
CA ASP A 129 15.61 54.41 -46.52
C ASP A 129 16.42 54.11 -47.79
N GLY A 130 17.24 53.05 -47.73
CA GLY A 130 18.03 52.59 -48.88
C GLY A 130 17.14 52.04 -50.00
N VAL A 131 16.18 51.18 -49.68
CA VAL A 131 15.24 50.61 -50.66
C VAL A 131 14.36 51.71 -51.27
N ALA A 132 13.94 52.70 -50.48
CA ALA A 132 13.17 53.84 -50.96
C ALA A 132 14.00 54.73 -51.90
N ALA A 133 15.28 54.94 -51.60
CA ALA A 133 16.20 55.66 -52.49
C ALA A 133 16.43 54.91 -53.80
N ASP A 134 16.68 53.60 -53.74
CA ASP A 134 16.87 52.75 -54.92
C ASP A 134 15.61 52.74 -55.80
N ALA A 135 14.42 52.56 -55.20
CA ALA A 135 13.15 52.60 -55.90
C ALA A 135 12.87 53.98 -56.54
N ALA A 136 13.19 55.08 -55.84
CA ALA A 136 13.07 56.42 -56.38
C ALA A 136 14.00 56.66 -57.57
N GLN A 137 15.25 56.15 -57.52
CA GLN A 137 16.18 56.21 -58.66
C GLN A 137 15.64 55.44 -59.87
N ASP A 138 15.14 54.22 -59.66
CA ASP A 138 14.58 53.39 -60.73
C ASP A 138 13.35 54.04 -61.38
N ILE A 139 12.47 54.65 -60.59
CA ILE A 139 11.30 55.38 -61.10
C ILE A 139 11.75 56.59 -61.94
N VAL A 140 12.68 57.41 -61.43
CA VAL A 140 13.18 58.58 -62.16
C VAL A 140 13.88 58.17 -63.45
N ALA A 141 14.69 57.11 -63.42
CA ALA A 141 15.35 56.57 -64.60
C ALA A 141 14.35 56.09 -65.67
N LYS A 142 13.26 55.41 -65.26
CA LYS A 142 12.21 54.93 -66.17
C LYS A 142 11.30 56.02 -66.72
N VAL A 143 10.99 57.05 -65.94
CA VAL A 143 10.03 58.11 -66.31
C VAL A 143 10.69 59.28 -67.06
N SER A 144 11.90 59.67 -66.66
CA SER A 144 12.58 60.86 -67.20
C SER A 144 13.80 60.55 -68.08
N GLY A 145 14.31 59.31 -68.03
CA GLY A 145 15.56 58.92 -68.72
C GLY A 145 16.85 59.48 -68.10
N ILE A 146 16.75 60.24 -67.00
CA ILE A 146 17.88 60.86 -66.31
C ILE A 146 18.41 59.93 -65.23
N LYS A 147 19.74 59.74 -65.17
CA LYS A 147 20.40 59.01 -64.07
C LYS A 147 20.65 59.94 -62.89
N VAL A 148 19.98 59.68 -61.78
CA VAL A 148 20.23 60.34 -60.49
C VAL A 148 21.29 59.56 -59.71
N THR A 149 22.21 60.26 -59.03
CA THR A 149 23.22 59.58 -58.21
C THR A 149 22.64 59.07 -56.88
N PRO A 150 23.17 57.98 -56.31
CA PRO A 150 22.66 57.40 -55.06
C PRO A 150 22.62 58.39 -53.89
N ALA A 151 23.61 59.29 -53.83
CA ALA A 151 23.69 60.33 -52.80
C ALA A 151 22.56 61.37 -52.91
N GLN A 152 22.19 61.75 -54.13
CA GLN A 152 21.11 62.73 -54.36
C GLN A 152 19.73 62.14 -54.05
N ALA A 153 19.50 60.87 -54.43
CA ALA A 153 18.26 60.17 -54.13
C ALA A 153 18.08 59.94 -52.62
N ALA A 154 19.13 59.48 -51.93
CA ALA A 154 19.08 59.29 -50.47
C ALA A 154 18.82 60.60 -49.71
N GLN A 155 19.43 61.71 -50.13
CA GLN A 155 19.21 63.03 -49.51
C GLN A 155 17.77 63.53 -49.73
N ALA A 156 17.20 63.32 -50.92
CA ALA A 156 15.82 63.71 -51.22
C ALA A 156 14.81 62.89 -50.42
N VAL A 157 14.97 61.55 -50.36
CA VAL A 157 14.13 60.66 -49.56
C VAL A 157 14.17 61.05 -48.08
N LYS A 158 15.36 61.32 -47.54
CA LYS A 158 15.54 61.75 -46.14
C LYS A 158 14.88 63.10 -45.84
N THR A 159 14.88 64.02 -46.81
CA THR A 159 14.22 65.33 -46.68
C THR A 159 12.69 65.19 -46.67
N VAL A 160 12.14 64.25 -47.44
CA VAL A 160 10.68 63.97 -47.45
C VAL A 160 10.25 63.26 -46.16
N LEU A 161 11.01 62.27 -45.70
CA LEU A 161 10.74 61.55 -44.44
C LEU A 161 10.86 62.42 -43.19
N ALA A 162 11.64 63.51 -43.24
CA ALA A 162 11.78 64.43 -42.11
C ALA A 162 10.66 65.49 -42.02
N ASN A 163 9.86 65.66 -43.08
CA ASN A 163 8.82 66.69 -43.19
C ASN A 163 7.39 66.11 -43.26
N GLY A 164 7.22 64.79 -43.14
CA GLY A 164 5.93 64.09 -43.06
C GLY A 164 5.81 63.34 -41.74
#